data_AF-B4N7C7-F1
#
_entry.id   AF-B4N7C7-F1
#
_cell.length_a   1.000
_cell.length_b   1.000
_cell.length_c   1.000
_cell.angle_alpha   90.00
_cell.angle_beta   90.00
_cell.angle_gamma   90.00
#
_symmetry.space_group_name_H-M   'P 1'
#
loop_
_entity.id
_entity.type
_entity.pdbx_description
1 polymer ?
#
loop_
_entity_poly.entity_id
_entity_poly.type
_entity_poly.pdbx_seq_one_letter_code
_entity_poly.pdbx_strand_id
1 'polypeptide(L)'
;MAQKPTRDILGIIWQNFWKSLRPRQFRGNYIGEDYFGNKYYEIPANPSIGKRKASRWFEPADKDAFDQELTAEWEAWLRGRREEPPTREELVKNLQIMDMKKRNAAELEATYAKAKDDKALPKQVEGQTVGTYPKYKEYEFIPGKEPPEK
;
A
#
# COMPACT_ATOMS: atom_id res chain seq x y z
N MET A 1 -0.63 5.71 -36.63
CA MET A 1 -1.53 6.19 -37.70
C MET A 1 -2.93 5.67 -37.43
N ALA A 2 -3.91 6.55 -37.19
CA ALA A 2 -5.30 6.13 -37.00
C ALA A 2 -5.88 5.67 -38.35
N GLN A 3 -6.47 4.47 -38.40
CA GLN A 3 -7.06 3.92 -39.62
C GLN A 3 -8.26 4.78 -40.05
N LYS A 4 -8.36 5.11 -41.34
CA LYS A 4 -9.52 5.85 -41.89
C LYS A 4 -10.80 5.03 -41.66
N PRO A 5 -11.92 5.64 -41.24
CA PRO A 5 -13.16 4.90 -41.02
C PRO A 5 -13.66 4.30 -42.33
N THR A 6 -13.67 2.97 -42.41
CA THR A 6 -14.27 2.23 -43.53
C THR A 6 -15.79 2.30 -43.42
N ARG A 7 -16.48 2.60 -44.53
CA ARG A 7 -17.94 2.73 -44.60
C ARG A 7 -18.71 1.41 -44.48
N ASP A 8 -18.04 0.32 -44.15
CA ASP A 8 -18.58 -1.03 -44.27
C ASP A 8 -19.06 -1.57 -42.91
N ILE A 9 -20.32 -1.27 -42.59
CA ILE A 9 -20.94 -1.56 -41.30
C ILE A 9 -21.03 -3.08 -41.05
N LEU A 10 -21.35 -3.86 -42.08
CA LEU A 10 -21.46 -5.33 -41.98
C LEU A 10 -20.10 -5.98 -41.73
N GLY A 11 -19.05 -5.50 -42.40
CA GLY A 11 -17.68 -5.94 -42.17
C GLY A 11 -17.21 -5.68 -40.74
N ILE A 12 -17.56 -4.52 -40.18
CA ILE A 12 -17.25 -4.17 -38.78
C ILE A 12 -17.98 -5.10 -37.80
N ILE A 13 -19.26 -5.38 -38.03
CA ILE A 13 -20.06 -6.29 -37.18
C ILE A 13 -19.46 -7.70 -37.20
N TRP A 14 -19.12 -8.22 -38.38
CA TRP A 14 -18.50 -9.55 -38.52
C TRP A 14 -17.12 -9.62 -37.85
N GLN A 15 -16.27 -8.61 -38.06
CA GLN A 15 -14.97 -8.54 -37.38
C GLN A 15 -15.10 -8.48 -35.86
N ASN A 16 -16.05 -7.72 -35.34
CA ASN A 16 -16.29 -7.63 -33.90
C ASN A 16 -16.84 -8.95 -33.32
N PHE A 17 -17.69 -9.67 -34.07
CA PHE A 17 -18.18 -10.99 -33.70
C PHE A 17 -17.05 -12.03 -33.62
N TRP A 18 -16.16 -12.09 -34.62
CA TRP A 18 -15.01 -13.00 -34.54
C TRP A 18 -13.99 -12.59 -33.46
N LYS A 19 -13.84 -11.28 -33.20
CA LYS A 19 -13.01 -10.79 -32.09
C LYS A 19 -13.60 -11.16 -30.72
N SER A 20 -14.92 -11.20 -30.56
CA SER A 20 -15.55 -11.56 -29.27
C SER A 20 -15.39 -13.04 -28.92
N LEU A 21 -15.22 -13.90 -29.93
CA LEU A 21 -14.95 -15.33 -29.75
C LEU A 21 -13.49 -15.64 -29.38
N ARG A 22 -12.56 -14.69 -29.50
CA ARG A 22 -11.16 -14.91 -29.11
C ARG A 22 -11.05 -14.99 -27.58
N PRO A 23 -10.41 -16.03 -27.01
CA PRO A 23 -10.23 -16.13 -25.58
C PRO A 23 -9.39 -14.96 -25.08
N ARG A 24 -9.84 -14.36 -23.96
CA ARG A 24 -9.07 -13.31 -23.28
C ARG A 24 -7.83 -13.93 -22.64
N GLN A 25 -6.77 -13.15 -22.48
CA GLN A 25 -5.65 -13.57 -21.63
C GLN A 25 -6.15 -13.70 -20.19
N PHE A 26 -6.32 -14.94 -19.75
CA PHE A 26 -6.65 -15.31 -18.37
C PHE A 26 -5.40 -15.60 -17.54
N ARG A 27 -4.30 -15.99 -18.19
CA ARG A 27 -3.01 -16.23 -17.54
C ARG A 27 -2.21 -14.94 -17.49
N GLY A 28 -1.74 -14.58 -16.30
CA GLY A 28 -0.82 -13.47 -16.11
C GLY A 28 0.60 -13.88 -16.47
N ASN A 29 1.40 -12.88 -16.82
CA ASN A 29 2.84 -13.04 -17.01
C ASN A 29 3.49 -13.16 -15.64
N TYR A 30 4.36 -14.16 -15.47
CA TYR A 30 5.16 -14.28 -14.25
C TYR A 30 6.19 -13.16 -14.20
N ILE A 31 6.20 -12.40 -13.10
CA ILE A 31 7.08 -11.25 -12.90
C ILE A 31 8.22 -11.59 -11.95
N GLY A 32 7.92 -12.27 -10.85
CA GLY A 32 8.93 -12.62 -9.86
C GLY A 32 8.37 -13.30 -8.63
N GLU A 33 9.27 -13.51 -7.67
CA GLU A 33 9.00 -14.14 -6.38
C GLU A 33 9.64 -13.33 -5.26
N ASP A 34 9.06 -13.45 -4.07
CA ASP A 34 9.57 -12.83 -2.84
C ASP A 34 10.37 -13.83 -1.99
N TYR A 35 11.07 -13.36 -0.95
CA TYR A 35 11.78 -14.21 -0.01
C TYR A 35 10.87 -15.14 0.81
N PHE A 36 9.57 -14.86 0.84
CA PHE A 36 8.53 -15.76 1.38
C PHE A 36 8.07 -16.85 0.40
N GLY A 37 8.53 -16.84 -0.86
CA GLY A 37 8.12 -17.81 -1.89
C GLY A 37 6.79 -17.49 -2.60
N ASN A 38 6.18 -16.33 -2.30
CA ASN A 38 4.99 -15.85 -3.01
C ASN A 38 5.34 -15.50 -4.47
N LYS A 39 4.50 -15.90 -5.43
CA LYS A 39 4.72 -15.69 -6.87
C LYS A 39 3.80 -14.59 -7.40
N TYR A 40 4.36 -13.64 -8.15
CA TYR A 40 3.63 -12.46 -8.61
C TYR A 40 3.39 -12.48 -10.11
N TYR A 41 2.20 -12.06 -10.51
CA TYR A 41 1.73 -12.09 -11.88
C TYR A 41 1.11 -10.76 -12.30
N GLU A 42 1.28 -10.42 -13.59
CA GLU A 42 0.69 -9.22 -14.19
C GLU A 42 0.04 -9.52 -15.55
N ILE A 43 -1.16 -8.98 -15.76
CA ILE A 43 -1.73 -8.81 -17.09
C ILE A 43 -1.59 -7.33 -17.47
N PRO A 44 -0.88 -7.00 -18.56
CA PRO A 44 -0.68 -5.62 -18.98
C PRO A 44 -2.02 -4.95 -19.33
N ALA A 45 -2.06 -3.63 -19.18
CA ALA A 45 -3.20 -2.84 -19.61
C ALA A 45 -3.45 -3.05 -21.12
N ASN A 46 -4.72 -3.24 -21.49
CA ASN A 46 -5.15 -3.30 -22.87
C ASN A 46 -6.24 -2.23 -23.11
N PRO A 47 -5.84 -1.00 -23.52
CA PRO A 47 -6.76 0.09 -23.76
C PRO A 47 -7.82 -0.24 -24.81
N SER A 48 -7.50 -1.09 -25.80
CA SER A 48 -8.42 -1.49 -26.87
C SER A 48 -9.61 -2.30 -26.36
N ILE A 49 -9.49 -2.94 -25.19
CA ILE A 49 -10.57 -3.72 -24.55
C ILE A 49 -11.19 -2.92 -23.37
N GLY A 50 -10.76 -1.68 -23.14
CA GLY A 50 -11.21 -0.87 -22.00
C GLY A 50 -10.50 -1.16 -20.68
N LYS A 51 -9.49 -2.04 -20.68
CA LYS A 51 -8.64 -2.31 -19.51
C LYS A 51 -7.52 -1.27 -19.44
N ARG A 52 -7.78 -0.15 -18.76
CA ARG A 52 -6.82 0.97 -18.67
C ARG A 52 -5.67 0.72 -17.68
N LYS A 53 -5.86 -0.15 -16.69
CA LYS A 53 -4.85 -0.48 -15.67
C LYS A 53 -4.40 -1.93 -15.83
N ALA A 54 -3.14 -2.19 -15.49
CA ALA A 54 -2.63 -3.55 -15.37
C ALA A 54 -3.33 -4.27 -14.21
N SER A 55 -3.65 -5.55 -14.40
CA SER A 55 -4.21 -6.40 -13.35
C SER A 55 -3.06 -7.16 -12.72
N ARG A 56 -2.85 -6.97 -11.41
CA ARG A 56 -1.74 -7.57 -10.66
C ARG A 56 -2.31 -8.45 -9.55
N TRP A 57 -1.73 -9.62 -9.36
CA TRP A 57 -2.09 -10.53 -8.27
C TRP A 57 -0.89 -11.41 -7.91
N PHE A 58 -1.04 -12.18 -6.83
CA PHE A 58 -0.04 -13.14 -6.42
C PHE A 58 -0.67 -14.51 -6.15
N GLU A 59 0.14 -15.55 -6.22
CA GLU A 59 -0.16 -16.88 -5.72
C GLU A 59 0.66 -17.10 -4.44
N PRO A 60 0.01 -17.33 -3.28
CA PRO A 60 0.70 -17.66 -2.03
C PRO A 60 1.55 -18.93 -2.19
N ALA A 61 2.65 -19.01 -1.45
CA ALA A 61 3.43 -20.25 -1.35
C ALA A 61 2.58 -21.37 -0.71
N ASP A 62 1.92 -21.06 0.40
CA ASP A 62 1.00 -21.95 1.11
C ASP A 62 -0.45 -21.57 0.79
N LYS A 63 -1.17 -22.45 0.08
CA LYS A 63 -2.54 -22.16 -0.41
C LYS A 63 -3.59 -22.08 0.69
N ASP A 64 -3.30 -22.67 1.85
CA ASP A 64 -4.21 -22.73 3.00
C ASP A 64 -3.94 -21.60 4.01
N ALA A 65 -2.84 -20.85 3.86
CA ALA A 65 -2.48 -19.75 4.74
C ALA A 65 -3.08 -18.43 4.22
N PHE A 66 -4.21 -18.01 4.82
CA PHE A 66 -4.88 -16.76 4.48
C PHE A 66 -4.15 -15.52 5.01
N ASP A 67 -3.35 -15.67 6.08
CA ASP A 67 -2.65 -14.58 6.76
C ASP A 67 -1.18 -14.45 6.33
N GLN A 68 -0.87 -14.81 5.08
CA GLN A 68 0.50 -14.74 4.57
C GLN A 68 0.99 -13.28 4.54
N GLU A 69 2.08 -13.00 5.26
CA GLU A 69 2.73 -11.70 5.21
C GLU A 69 3.31 -11.44 3.81
N LEU A 70 3.03 -10.24 3.28
CA LEU A 70 3.63 -9.74 2.04
C LEU A 70 4.74 -8.75 2.40
N THR A 71 5.82 -8.77 1.62
CA THR A 71 6.78 -7.66 1.67
C THR A 71 6.15 -6.35 1.27
N ALA A 72 6.64 -5.28 1.91
CA ALA A 72 6.16 -3.92 1.68
C ALA A 72 6.35 -3.49 0.20
N GLU A 73 7.41 -3.96 -0.43
CA GLU A 73 7.79 -3.65 -1.81
C GLU A 73 6.79 -4.25 -2.81
N TRP A 74 6.50 -5.55 -2.66
CA TRP A 74 5.52 -6.24 -3.49
C TRP A 74 4.10 -5.77 -3.20
N GLU A 75 3.77 -5.45 -1.95
CA GLU A 75 2.48 -4.87 -1.58
C GLU A 75 2.26 -3.50 -2.25
N ALA A 76 3.30 -2.65 -2.31
CA ALA A 76 3.24 -1.37 -3.01
C ALA A 76 3.05 -1.54 -4.53
N TRP A 77 3.71 -2.53 -5.13
CA TRP A 77 3.54 -2.84 -6.54
C TRP A 77 2.16 -3.42 -6.87
N LEU A 78 1.64 -4.36 -6.07
CA LEU A 78 0.29 -4.91 -6.22
C LEU A 78 -0.80 -3.82 -6.15
N ARG A 79 -0.62 -2.85 -5.25
CA ARG A 79 -1.55 -1.71 -5.11
C ARG A 79 -1.39 -0.64 -6.19
N GLY A 80 -0.42 -0.79 -7.10
CA GLY A 80 -0.17 0.19 -8.16
C GLY A 80 0.49 1.48 -7.68
N ARG A 81 1.11 1.48 -6.49
CA ARG A 81 1.94 2.61 -6.04
C ARG A 81 3.29 2.65 -6.76
N ARG A 82 3.81 1.48 -7.13
CA ARG A 82 5.01 1.32 -7.98
C ARG A 82 4.58 0.82 -9.35
N GLU A 83 5.13 1.39 -10.42
CA GLU A 83 4.92 0.86 -11.77
C GLU A 83 5.77 -0.39 -12.00
N GLU A 84 7.06 -0.30 -11.67
CA GLU A 84 8.05 -1.37 -11.81
C GLU A 84 8.04 -2.33 -10.62
N PRO A 85 8.21 -3.64 -10.85
CA PRO A 85 8.31 -4.63 -9.79
C PRO A 85 9.63 -4.49 -9.03
N PRO A 86 9.68 -4.85 -7.74
CA PRO A 86 10.91 -4.82 -6.98
C PRO A 86 11.93 -5.85 -7.50
N THR A 87 13.21 -5.50 -7.43
CA THR A 87 14.30 -6.42 -7.79
C THR A 87 14.78 -7.22 -6.58
N ARG A 88 15.33 -8.41 -6.83
CA ARG A 88 15.86 -9.30 -5.76
C ARG A 88 16.92 -8.59 -4.91
N GLU A 89 17.80 -7.80 -5.54
CA GLU A 89 18.83 -7.05 -4.83
C GLU A 89 18.24 -5.97 -3.90
N GLU A 90 17.17 -5.31 -4.32
CA GLU A 90 16.46 -4.32 -3.53
C GLU A 90 15.84 -4.97 -2.28
N LEU A 91 15.18 -6.12 -2.46
CA LEU A 91 14.61 -6.90 -1.36
C LEU A 91 15.68 -7.29 -0.32
N VAL A 92 16.83 -7.78 -0.76
CA VAL A 92 17.93 -8.15 0.15
C VAL A 92 18.47 -6.94 0.90
N LYS A 93 18.65 -5.79 0.23
CA LYS A 93 19.09 -4.55 0.89
C LYS A 93 18.08 -4.08 1.93
N ASN A 94 16.79 -4.14 1.63
CA ASN A 94 15.75 -3.70 2.55
C ASN A 94 15.61 -4.64 3.75
N LEU A 95 15.80 -5.95 3.58
CA LEU A 95 15.91 -6.91 4.67
C LEU A 95 17.06 -6.55 5.62
N GLN A 96 18.25 -6.25 5.08
CA GLN A 96 19.39 -5.83 5.89
C GLN A 96 19.10 -4.55 6.67
N ILE A 97 18.46 -3.56 6.03
CA ILE A 97 18.07 -2.30 6.68
C ILE A 97 17.06 -2.56 7.81
N MET A 98 16.09 -3.45 7.58
CA MET A 98 15.10 -3.83 8.60
C MET A 98 15.79 -4.48 9.80
N ASP A 99 16.72 -5.41 9.59
CA ASP A 99 17.44 -6.08 10.67
C ASP A 99 18.32 -5.12 11.46
N MET A 100 19.00 -4.21 10.78
CA MET A 100 19.78 -3.14 11.44
C MET A 100 18.88 -2.23 12.29
N LYS A 101 17.71 -1.84 11.77
CA LYS A 101 16.74 -1.03 12.53
C LYS A 101 16.21 -1.78 13.76
N LYS A 102 15.93 -3.07 13.64
CA LYS A 102 15.48 -3.91 14.76
C LYS A 102 16.54 -3.96 15.87
N ARG A 103 17.82 -4.13 15.52
CA ARG A 103 18.93 -4.10 16.49
C ARG A 103 19.07 -2.74 17.17
N ASN A 104 19.10 -1.67 16.39
CA ASN A 104 19.21 -0.31 16.92
C ASN A 104 18.01 0.03 17.83
N ALA A 105 16.80 -0.39 17.45
CA ALA A 105 15.61 -0.21 18.27
C ALA A 105 15.72 -0.95 19.61
N ALA A 106 16.19 -2.20 19.61
CA ALA A 106 16.40 -2.97 20.84
C ALA A 106 17.46 -2.34 21.76
N GLU A 107 18.55 -1.79 21.21
CA GLU A 107 19.56 -1.06 21.96
C GLU A 107 19.01 0.24 22.57
N LEU A 108 18.23 1.00 21.80
CA LEU A 108 17.55 2.20 22.30
C LEU A 108 16.52 1.83 23.38
N GLU A 109 15.72 0.78 23.18
CA GLU A 109 14.79 0.30 24.20
C GLU A 109 15.53 -0.13 25.47
N ALA A 110 16.65 -0.83 25.38
CA ALA A 110 17.43 -1.21 26.56
C ALA A 110 18.03 0.01 27.30
N THR A 111 18.51 1.01 26.57
CA THR A 111 19.08 2.24 27.17
C THR A 111 18.00 3.13 27.78
N TYR A 112 16.88 3.35 27.07
CA TYR A 112 15.78 4.18 27.55
C TYR A 112 14.85 3.45 28.53
N ALA A 113 14.76 2.13 28.52
CA ALA A 113 14.05 1.37 29.55
C ALA A 113 14.74 1.55 30.91
N LYS A 114 16.07 1.46 30.96
CA LYS A 114 16.84 1.77 32.17
C LYS A 114 16.67 3.22 32.62
N ALA A 115 16.55 4.17 31.69
CA ALA A 115 16.27 5.57 32.01
C ALA A 115 14.81 5.83 32.45
N LYS A 116 13.84 5.00 32.03
CA LYS A 116 12.44 5.08 32.45
C LYS A 116 12.23 4.63 33.89
N ASP A 117 13.09 3.74 34.41
CA ASP A 117 13.02 3.28 35.80
C ASP A 117 13.49 4.36 36.81
N ASP A 118 14.31 5.34 36.39
CA ASP A 118 14.95 6.28 37.32
C ASP A 118 14.22 7.62 37.56
N LYS A 119 13.33 8.09 36.67
CA LYS A 119 12.41 9.23 36.94
C LYS A 119 11.62 9.61 35.69
N ALA A 120 10.31 9.78 35.87
CA ALA A 120 9.49 10.74 35.15
C ALA A 120 9.41 10.61 33.61
N LEU A 121 8.39 9.89 33.13
CA LEU A 121 7.50 10.58 32.19
C LEU A 121 7.14 11.91 32.86
N PRO A 122 7.41 13.08 32.27
CA PRO A 122 6.87 14.31 32.85
C PRO A 122 5.37 14.06 32.98
N LYS A 123 4.87 14.00 34.23
CA LYS A 123 3.44 14.21 34.50
C LYS A 123 3.11 15.41 33.65
N GLN A 124 2.17 15.26 32.72
CA GLN A 124 1.71 16.34 31.86
C GLN A 124 1.62 17.57 32.77
N VAL A 125 2.53 18.53 32.59
CA VAL A 125 2.49 19.74 33.39
C VAL A 125 1.09 20.27 33.13
N GLU A 126 0.31 20.54 34.18
CA GLU A 126 -1.03 21.12 34.07
C GLU A 126 -0.97 22.59 33.60
N GLY A 127 -0.12 22.85 32.62
CA GLY A 127 0.09 24.10 31.91
C GLY A 127 -0.02 23.84 30.41
N GLN A 128 -0.50 24.86 29.70
CA GLN A 128 -0.86 24.81 28.28
C GLN A 128 0.21 24.08 27.45
N THR A 129 -0.08 22.84 27.08
CA THR A 129 0.77 22.05 26.21
C THR A 129 0.78 22.70 24.83
N VAL A 130 1.96 22.74 24.20
CA VAL A 130 2.28 23.45 22.94
C VAL A 130 1.48 22.93 21.72
N GLY A 131 0.49 22.06 21.91
CA GLY A 131 -0.48 21.59 20.91
C GLY A 131 -1.94 21.91 21.25
N THR A 132 -2.20 22.89 22.12
CA THR A 132 -3.57 23.24 22.54
C THR A 132 -3.93 24.61 21.98
N TYR A 133 -4.85 24.64 21.02
CA TYR A 133 -5.52 25.84 20.53
C TYR A 133 -5.84 26.81 21.69
N PRO A 134 -5.73 28.14 21.49
CA PRO A 134 -6.06 29.10 22.53
C PRO A 134 -7.49 28.83 23.03
N LYS A 135 -7.60 28.42 24.29
CA LYS A 135 -8.89 28.22 24.96
C LYS A 135 -9.37 29.57 25.44
N TYR A 136 -10.35 30.14 24.74
CA TYR A 136 -11.00 31.37 25.17
C TYR A 136 -12.06 31.04 26.21
N LYS A 137 -12.06 31.80 27.30
CA LYS A 137 -12.98 31.60 28.44
C LYS A 137 -14.42 31.96 28.10
N GLU A 138 -14.61 32.72 27.03
CA GLU A 138 -15.90 33.23 26.56
C GLU A 138 -16.72 32.19 25.80
N TYR A 139 -16.10 31.08 25.39
CA TYR A 139 -16.78 30.04 24.63
C TYR A 139 -17.09 28.82 25.50
N GLU A 140 -18.34 28.36 25.41
CA GLU A 140 -18.78 27.10 25.99
C GLU A 140 -18.05 25.94 25.31
N PHE A 141 -17.43 25.07 26.10
CA PHE A 141 -16.84 23.81 25.60
C PHE A 141 -17.91 22.70 25.47
N ILE A 142 -18.99 22.81 26.24
CA ILE A 142 -20.14 21.91 26.23
C ILE A 142 -21.39 22.76 26.00
N PRO A 143 -22.17 22.53 24.93
CA PRO A 143 -23.31 23.37 24.60
C PRO A 143 -24.33 23.37 25.75
N GLY A 144 -24.70 24.57 26.20
CA GLY A 144 -25.69 24.78 27.26
C GLY A 144 -25.14 24.66 28.68
N LYS A 145 -23.81 24.59 28.87
CA LYS A 145 -23.19 24.76 30.19
C LYS A 145 -22.34 26.02 30.18
N GLU A 146 -22.68 26.93 31.09
CA GLU A 146 -21.89 28.12 31.34
C GLU A 146 -20.43 27.74 31.70
N PRO A 147 -19.44 28.51 31.22
CA PRO A 147 -18.05 28.26 31.56
C PRO A 147 -17.87 28.35 33.09
N PRO A 148 -16.97 27.55 33.68
CA PRO A 148 -16.76 27.59 35.13
C PRO A 148 -16.30 28.98 35.57
N GLU A 149 -17.13 29.67 36.35
CA GLU A 149 -16.73 30.84 37.13
C GLU A 149 -15.79 30.40 38.27
N LYS A 150 -14.87 31.27 38.66
CA LYS A 150 -13.75 30.95 39.57
C LYS A 150 -14.17 30.44 40.94
#